data_AF-A0A5T4K0W0-F1
#
_entry.id   AF-A0A5T4K0W0-F1
#
_cell.length_a   1.000
_cell.length_b   1.000
_cell.length_c   1.000
_cell.angle_alpha   90.00
_cell.angle_beta   90.00
_cell.angle_gamma   90.00
#
_symmetry.space_group_name_H-M   'P 1'
#
loop_
_entity.id
_entity.type
_entity.pdbx_description
1 polymer ?
#
loop_
_entity_poly.entity_id
_entity_poly.type
_entity_poly.pdbx_seq_one_letter_code
_entity_poly.pdbx_strand_id
1 'polypeptide(L)' 'MYPVISDDDDEVYPEFVINNSLELFFYGDQFLDVLRNISTQKENPSMEDFIAGLNFYLENDNFIDL' A
#
# COMPACT_ATOMS: atom_id res chain seq x y z
N MET A 1 12.17 6.54 3.37
CA MET A 1 12.94 5.31 3.65
C MET A 1 11.96 4.27 4.16
N TYR A 2 12.05 3.04 3.65
CA TYR A 2 11.29 1.92 4.16
C TYR A 2 11.92 1.39 5.46
N PRO A 3 11.17 0.68 6.31
CA PRO A 3 11.76 -0.04 7.42
C PRO A 3 12.80 -1.04 6.90
N VAL A 4 13.79 -1.33 7.73
CA VAL A 4 14.80 -2.37 7.49
C VAL A 4 14.62 -3.48 8.52
N ILE A 5 15.01 -4.70 8.16
CA ILE A 5 14.99 -5.83 9.09
C ILE A 5 16.28 -5.81 9.92
N SER A 6 16.14 -5.86 11.25
CA SER A 6 17.26 -5.98 12.18
C SER A 6 17.85 -7.40 12.17
N ASP A 7 18.94 -7.59 12.90
CA ASP A 7 19.51 -8.94 13.11
C ASP A 7 18.59 -9.86 13.94
N ASP A 8 17.60 -9.29 14.63
CA ASP A 8 16.60 -9.98 15.45
C ASP A 8 15.26 -10.20 14.71
N ASP A 9 15.24 -10.04 13.38
CA ASP A 9 14.06 -10.14 12.50
C ASP A 9 12.94 -9.11 12.77
N ASP A 10 13.24 -8.01 13.47
CA ASP A 10 12.30 -6.92 13.73
C ASP A 10 12.33 -5.85 12.64
N GLU A 11 11.16 -5.27 12.31
CA GLU A 11 11.07 -4.09 11.44
C GLU A 11 11.52 -2.81 12.17
N VAL A 12 12.60 -2.20 11.70
CA VAL A 12 13.15 -0.96 12.24
C VAL A 12 12.78 0.21 11.33
N TYR A 13 11.89 1.06 11.83
CA TYR A 13 11.44 2.26 11.13
C TYR A 13 12.45 3.42 11.27
N PRO A 14 12.61 4.28 10.24
CA PRO A 14 13.45 5.46 10.34
C PRO A 14 12.98 6.40 11.46
N GLU A 15 13.91 7.05 12.17
CA GLU A 15 13.59 7.97 13.28
C GLU A 15 12.57 9.06 12.88
N PHE A 16 12.66 9.57 11.65
CA PHE A 16 11.72 10.56 11.13
C PHE A 16 10.26 10.05 11.15
N VAL A 17 10.04 8.77 10.84
CA VAL A 17 8.71 8.15 10.83
C VAL A 17 8.17 8.09 12.25
N ILE A 18 8.98 7.59 13.19
CA ILE A 18 8.61 7.46 14.61
C ILE A 18 8.34 8.84 15.23
N ASN A 19 9.25 9.79 15.03
CA ASN A 19 9.17 11.13 15.63
C ASN A 19 7.99 11.96 15.13
N ASN A 20 7.44 11.63 13.96
CA ASN A 20 6.29 12.32 13.38
C ASN A 20 5.00 11.47 13.40
N SER A 21 5.00 10.34 14.10
CA SER A 21 3.86 9.41 14.17
C SER A 21 3.30 9.04 12.79
N LEU A 22 4.20 8.77 11.84
CA LEU A 22 3.84 8.34 10.49
C LEU A 22 3.72 6.82 10.43
N GLU A 23 2.91 6.33 9.50
CA GLU A 23 2.68 4.91 9.28
C GLU A 23 2.90 4.54 7.81
N LEU A 24 3.41 3.33 7.57
CA LEU A 24 3.59 2.79 6.23
C LEU A 24 2.35 1.99 5.84
N PHE A 25 1.59 2.47 4.86
CA PHE A 25 0.44 1.72 4.32
C PHE A 25 0.83 0.80 3.17
N PHE A 26 1.73 1.26 2.29
CA PHE A 26 2.11 0.51 1.09
C PHE A 26 3.59 0.67 0.77
N TYR A 27 4.21 -0.44 0.38
CA TYR A 27 5.39 -0.39 -0.46
C TYR A 27 5.02 0.09 -1.87
N GLY A 28 5.98 0.68 -2.59
CA GLY A 28 5.73 1.20 -3.93
C GLY A 28 5.17 0.15 -4.89
N ASP A 29 5.67 -1.08 -4.81
CA ASP A 29 5.19 -2.19 -5.65
C ASP A 29 3.75 -2.59 -5.31
N GLN A 30 3.39 -2.70 -4.03
CA GLN A 30 2.01 -2.98 -3.60
C GLN A 30 1.05 -1.90 -4.11
N PHE A 31 1.42 -0.63 -3.97
CA PHE A 31 0.63 0.48 -4.47
C PHE A 31 0.40 0.37 -5.99
N LEU A 32 1.48 0.11 -6.76
CA LEU A 32 1.39 -0.05 -8.21
C LEU A 32 0.55 -1.26 -8.63
N ASP A 33 0.63 -2.36 -7.90
CA ASP A 33 -0.12 -3.58 -8.22
C ASP A 33 -1.62 -3.39 -8.00
N VAL A 34 -2.04 -2.64 -6.98
CA VAL A 34 -3.44 -2.23 -6.82
C VAL A 34 -3.89 -1.36 -8.00
N LEU A 35 -3.10 -0.36 -8.42
CA LEU A 35 -3.48 0.48 -9.57
C LEU A 35 -3.58 -0.32 -10.87
N ARG A 36 -2.67 -1.27 -11.10
CA ARG A 36 -2.69 -2.18 -12.25
C ARG A 36 -3.89 -3.09 -12.23
N ASN A 37 -4.23 -3.64 -11.07
CA ASN A 37 -5.39 -4.49 -10.88
C ASN A 37 -6.68 -3.76 -11.29
N ILE A 38 -6.91 -2.54 -10.77
CA ILE A 38 -8.08 -1.72 -11.13
C ILE A 38 -8.11 -1.39 -12.62
N SER A 39 -6.96 -1.01 -13.18
CA SER A 39 -6.84 -0.65 -14.61
C SER A 39 -7.01 -1.85 -15.55
N THR A 40 -6.84 -3.09 -15.05
CA THR A 40 -7.09 -4.32 -15.83
C THR A 40 -8.57 -4.67 -15.85
N GLN A 41 -9.29 -4.35 -14.76
CA GLN A 41 -10.72 -4.63 -14.62
C GLN A 41 -11.59 -3.61 -15.36
N LYS A 42 -11.14 -2.34 -15.44
CA LYS A 42 -11.93 -1.23 -15.99
C LYS A 42 -11.12 -0.43 -17.01
N GLU A 43 -11.69 -0.20 -18.19
CA GLU A 43 -11.03 0.52 -19.30
C GLU A 43 -10.72 1.99 -18.98
N ASN A 44 -11.60 2.66 -18.23
CA ASN A 44 -11.45 4.06 -17.81
C ASN A 44 -11.78 4.20 -16.31
N PRO A 45 -10.87 3.79 -15.41
CA PRO A 45 -11.10 3.87 -13.98
C PRO A 45 -11.08 5.34 -13.52
N SER A 46 -11.99 5.68 -12.62
CA SER A 46 -12.02 6.98 -11.95
C SER A 46 -11.07 6.99 -10.75
N MET A 47 -10.87 8.18 -10.17
CA MET A 47 -10.08 8.31 -8.94
C MET A 47 -10.71 7.49 -7.79
N GLU A 48 -12.04 7.45 -7.72
CA GLU A 48 -12.79 6.71 -6.70
C GLU A 48 -12.58 5.21 -6.81
N ASP A 49 -12.46 4.65 -8.02
CA ASP A 49 -12.15 3.22 -8.21
C ASP A 49 -10.78 2.88 -7.61
N PHE A 50 -9.78 3.74 -7.79
CA PHE A 50 -8.45 3.56 -7.20
C PHE A 50 -8.45 3.70 -5.69
N ILE A 51 -9.18 4.69 -5.14
CA ILE A 51 -9.31 4.86 -3.69
C ILE A 51 -9.99 3.64 -3.08
N ALA A 52 -11.05 3.12 -3.70
CA ALA A 52 -11.74 1.92 -3.25
C ALA A 52 -10.82 0.69 -3.28
N GLY A 53 -10.05 0.51 -4.35
CA GLY A 53 -9.07 -0.57 -4.47
C GLY A 53 -7.97 -0.51 -3.40
N LEU A 54 -7.42 0.67 -3.14
CA LEU A 54 -6.39 0.87 -2.11
C LEU A 54 -6.93 0.61 -0.71
N ASN A 55 -8.12 1.14 -0.38
CA ASN A 55 -8.74 0.90 0.93
C ASN A 55 -9.07 -0.59 1.12
N PHE A 56 -9.62 -1.24 0.09
CA PHE A 56 -9.92 -2.67 0.16
C PHE A 56 -8.65 -3.50 0.37
N TYR A 57 -7.56 -3.18 -0.35
CA TYR A 57 -6.29 -3.89 -0.17
C TYR A 57 -5.73 -3.71 1.24
N LEU A 58 -5.77 -2.49 1.78
CA LEU A 58 -5.28 -2.22 3.15
C LEU A 58 -6.05 -3.03 4.22
N GLU A 59 -7.35 -3.22 4.02
CA GLU A 59 -8.21 -3.93 4.97
C GLU A 59 -8.17 -5.46 4.81
N ASN A 60 -7.91 -5.96 3.60
CA ASN A 60 -8.12 -7.37 3.25
C ASN A 60 -6.86 -8.11 2.77
N ASP A 61 -5.75 -7.41 2.56
CA ASP A 61 -4.53 -7.91 1.90
C ASP A 61 -4.85 -8.70 0.61
N ASN A 62 -5.80 -8.17 -0.16
CA ASN A 62 -6.28 -8.79 -1.38
C ASN A 62 -6.81 -7.73 -2.36
N PHE A 63 -6.88 -8.09 -3.64
CA PHE A 63 -7.44 -7.22 -4.65
C PHE A 63 -8.97 -7.25 -4.64
N ILE A 64 -9.58 -6.08 -4.86
CA ILE A 64 -11.02 -5.93 -5.06
C ILE A 64 -11.43 -6.47 -6.44
N ASP A 65 -12.67 -6.91 -6.57
CA ASP A 65 -13.31 -7.30 -7.83
C ASP A 65 -14.39 -6.25 -8.18
N LEU A 66 -14.30 -5.62 -9.36
CA LEU A 66 -15.07 -4.45 -9.81
C LEU A 66 -15.92 -4.70 -11.07
#